data_AF-A0AAW2SVS3-F1
#
_entry.id   AF-A0AAW2SVS3-F1
#
_cell.length_a   1.000
_cell.length_b   1.000
_cell.length_c   1.000
_cell.angle_alpha   90.00
_cell.angle_beta   90.00
_cell.angle_gamma   90.00
#
_symmetry.space_group_name_H-M   'P 1'
#
loop_
_entity.id
_entity.type
_entity.pdbx_description
1 polymer ?
#
loop_
_entity_poly.entity_id
_entity_poly.type
_entity_poly.pdbx_seq_one_letter_code
_entity_poly.pdbx_strand_id
1 'polypeptide(L)'
;MASLSISSLTFPSKSNLTKPSSSSAFHGVRIAHLCPTRLPSVSSVRASRPTSSSVVMMAKREEELKEIRAKSTEELNEEIVDLKGELFMLRLQRSARNEFKSSEFRRMRKRIARMLTVKRERELEEGINKRLSRKLDRKWKKSIVPRPPPSLKKLQEEEAAAEAKESA
;
A
#
# COMPACT_ATOMS: atom_id res chain seq x y z
N MET A 1 41.25 55.61 -2.71
CA MET A 1 39.80 55.72 -2.45
C MET A 1 39.09 55.77 -3.80
N ALA A 2 38.76 54.60 -4.37
CA ALA A 2 38.03 54.51 -5.62
C ALA A 2 36.85 53.54 -5.40
N SER A 3 35.67 54.13 -5.24
CA SER A 3 34.38 53.45 -5.13
C SER A 3 33.84 53.16 -6.53
N LEU A 4 33.55 51.90 -6.85
CA LEU A 4 32.76 51.54 -8.04
C LEU A 4 31.73 50.47 -7.69
N SER A 5 30.51 50.97 -7.48
CA SER A 5 29.18 50.45 -7.80
C SER A 5 29.00 48.94 -8.06
N ILE A 6 28.22 48.28 -7.19
CA ILE A 6 27.72 46.91 -7.38
C ILE A 6 26.49 46.97 -8.28
N SER A 7 26.57 46.37 -9.47
CA SER A 7 25.44 46.23 -10.40
C SER A 7 24.57 45.03 -9.99
N SER A 8 23.32 45.26 -9.65
CA SER A 8 22.33 44.21 -9.39
C SER A 8 21.87 43.57 -10.70
N LEU A 9 22.17 42.28 -10.88
CA LEU A 9 21.62 41.48 -11.97
C LEU A 9 20.23 40.96 -11.58
N THR A 10 19.19 41.50 -12.20
CA THR A 10 17.81 41.02 -12.13
C THR A 10 17.60 39.91 -13.17
N PHE A 11 17.25 38.70 -12.71
CA PHE A 11 16.92 37.57 -13.58
C PHE A 11 15.45 37.64 -14.02
N PRO A 12 15.13 37.53 -15.33
CA PRO A 12 13.75 37.38 -15.78
C PRO A 12 13.27 35.94 -15.57
N SER A 13 12.14 35.78 -14.89
CA SER A 13 11.36 34.54 -14.83
C SER A 13 10.77 34.24 -16.21
N LYS A 14 11.23 33.17 -16.88
CA LYS A 14 10.60 32.62 -18.08
C LYS A 14 9.84 31.35 -17.71
N SER A 15 8.52 31.45 -17.63
CA SER A 15 7.61 30.31 -17.61
C SER A 15 7.51 29.70 -19.00
N ASN A 16 8.32 28.68 -19.29
CA ASN A 16 8.16 27.86 -20.49
C ASN A 16 7.21 26.70 -20.21
N LEU A 17 5.93 26.89 -20.58
CA LEU A 17 4.94 25.82 -20.67
C LEU A 17 5.27 24.97 -21.90
N THR A 18 5.99 23.86 -21.70
CA THR A 18 6.26 22.90 -22.78
C THR A 18 4.98 22.12 -23.11
N LYS A 19 4.39 22.43 -24.27
CA LYS A 19 3.34 21.60 -24.89
C LYS A 19 3.92 20.22 -25.23
N PRO A 20 3.24 19.09 -24.94
CA PRO A 20 3.66 17.81 -25.49
C PRO A 20 3.31 17.77 -26.98
N SER A 21 4.31 17.75 -27.85
CA SER A 21 4.15 17.35 -29.24
C SER A 21 3.78 15.87 -29.26
N SER A 22 2.52 15.56 -29.52
CA SER A 22 2.08 14.21 -29.84
C SER A 22 2.65 13.81 -31.20
N SER A 23 3.88 13.31 -31.20
CA SER A 23 4.49 12.62 -32.33
C SER A 23 3.98 11.17 -32.27
N SER A 24 2.79 10.92 -32.83
CA SER A 24 2.36 9.56 -33.15
C SER A 24 2.64 9.29 -34.63
N ALA A 25 3.52 8.33 -34.89
CA ALA A 25 3.85 7.86 -36.24
C ALA A 25 2.81 6.87 -36.79
N PHE A 26 1.52 7.07 -36.47
CA PHE A 26 0.44 6.23 -36.96
C PHE A 26 -0.19 6.88 -38.19
N HIS A 27 0.13 6.38 -39.38
CA HIS A 27 -0.50 6.74 -40.65
C HIS A 27 -1.82 5.98 -40.85
N GLY A 28 -2.67 5.97 -39.83
CA GLY A 28 -4.04 5.45 -39.93
C GLY A 28 -5.01 6.55 -40.32
N VAL A 29 -6.02 6.21 -41.12
CA VAL A 29 -7.11 7.13 -41.51
C VAL A 29 -7.76 7.71 -40.25
N ARG A 30 -7.58 9.02 -40.03
CA ARG A 30 -8.21 9.71 -38.91
C ARG A 30 -9.68 9.93 -39.25
N ILE A 31 -10.55 9.03 -38.79
CA ILE A 31 -11.99 9.30 -38.73
C ILE A 31 -12.17 10.39 -37.67
N ALA A 32 -12.26 11.64 -38.12
CA ALA A 32 -12.61 12.78 -37.29
C ALA A 32 -14.06 12.62 -36.84
N HIS A 33 -14.26 11.91 -35.74
CA HIS A 33 -15.50 12.00 -35.00
C HIS A 33 -15.53 13.41 -34.40
N LEU A 34 -16.48 14.21 -34.88
CA LEU A 34 -16.82 15.51 -34.33
C LEU A 34 -17.24 15.29 -32.86
N CYS A 35 -16.30 15.41 -31.93
CA CYS A 35 -16.62 15.55 -30.51
C CYS A 35 -17.19 16.97 -30.32
N PRO A 36 -18.48 17.14 -29.99
CA PRO A 36 -18.98 18.44 -29.62
C PRO A 36 -18.29 18.87 -28.33
N THR A 37 -17.75 20.08 -28.33
CA THR A 37 -17.14 20.74 -27.19
C THR A 37 -18.08 20.68 -25.99
N ARG A 38 -17.70 19.92 -24.95
CA ARG A 38 -18.37 19.96 -23.64
C ARG A 38 -18.18 21.36 -23.05
N LEU A 39 -19.29 22.06 -22.86
CA LEU A 39 -19.39 23.27 -22.04
C LEU A 39 -18.82 23.01 -20.64
N PRO A 40 -18.21 24.02 -19.98
CA PRO A 40 -17.82 23.90 -18.59
C PRO A 40 -19.08 23.77 -17.72
N SER A 41 -19.30 22.56 -17.21
CA SER A 41 -20.21 22.29 -16.11
C SER A 41 -19.80 23.18 -14.94
N VAL A 42 -20.66 24.13 -14.58
CA VAL A 42 -20.55 24.88 -13.33
C VAL A 42 -20.27 23.91 -12.17
N SER A 43 -19.18 24.18 -11.46
CA SER A 43 -18.76 23.44 -10.30
C SER A 43 -19.78 23.65 -9.20
N SER A 44 -20.79 22.78 -9.11
CA SER A 44 -21.61 22.69 -7.91
C SER A 44 -20.68 22.21 -6.79
N VAL A 45 -20.27 23.13 -5.92
CA VAL A 45 -19.58 22.82 -4.66
C VAL A 45 -20.60 22.08 -3.78
N ARG A 46 -20.74 20.77 -4.01
CA ARG A 46 -21.42 19.90 -3.06
C ARG A 46 -20.45 19.72 -1.90
N ALA A 47 -20.61 20.55 -0.88
CA ALA A 47 -19.96 20.34 0.41
C ALA A 47 -20.29 18.92 0.88
N SER A 48 -19.31 18.01 0.79
CA SER A 48 -19.48 16.64 1.21
C SER A 48 -19.50 16.61 2.73
N ARG A 49 -20.70 16.51 3.33
CA ARG A 49 -20.84 16.06 4.72
C ARG A 49 -20.09 14.73 4.85
N PRO A 50 -19.20 14.55 5.83
CA PRO A 50 -18.58 13.26 6.06
C PRO A 50 -19.69 12.25 6.39
N THR A 51 -19.77 11.19 5.60
CA THR A 51 -20.68 10.08 5.86
C THR A 51 -20.24 9.41 7.15
N SER A 52 -21.18 9.02 8.03
CA SER A 52 -20.89 8.37 9.33
C SER A 52 -19.88 7.19 9.21
N SER A 53 -19.92 6.47 8.08
CA SER A 53 -18.98 5.39 7.76
C SER A 53 -17.51 5.84 7.61
N SER A 54 -17.25 7.09 7.20
CA SER A 54 -15.87 7.60 7.06
C SER A 54 -15.20 7.75 8.42
N VAL A 55 -15.94 8.19 9.44
CA VAL A 55 -15.43 8.37 10.81
C VAL A 55 -15.10 7.01 11.43
N VAL A 56 -15.99 6.03 11.30
CA VAL A 56 -15.77 4.65 11.80
C VAL A 56 -14.56 3.98 11.12
N MET A 57 -14.35 4.24 9.82
CA MET A 57 -13.17 3.75 9.08
C MET A 57 -11.84 4.42 9.49
N MET A 58 -11.88 5.59 10.14
CA MET A 58 -10.69 6.23 10.71
C MET A 58 -10.32 5.61 12.07
N ALA A 59 -11.31 5.43 12.95
CA ALA A 59 -11.09 4.83 14.28
C ALA A 59 -10.40 3.47 14.22
N LYS A 60 -10.94 2.54 13.41
CA LYS A 60 -10.35 1.20 13.24
C LYS A 60 -8.93 1.23 12.67
N ARG A 61 -8.63 2.22 11.81
CA ARG A 61 -7.27 2.38 11.27
C ARG A 61 -6.29 2.83 12.34
N GLU A 62 -6.72 3.78 13.17
CA GLU A 62 -5.91 4.33 14.26
C GLU A 62 -5.63 3.27 15.32
N GLU A 63 -6.64 2.47 15.69
CA GLU A 63 -6.49 1.30 16.56
C GLU A 63 -5.46 0.32 16.00
N GLU A 64 -5.64 -0.13 14.74
CA GLU A 64 -4.68 -1.03 14.08
C GLU A 64 -3.25 -0.44 14.05
N LEU A 65 -3.10 0.88 13.89
CA LEU A 65 -1.78 1.52 13.90
C LEU A 65 -1.17 1.56 15.30
N LYS A 66 -1.96 1.81 16.35
CA LYS A 66 -1.51 1.76 17.75
C LYS A 66 -1.02 0.35 18.09
N GLU A 67 -1.78 -0.68 17.71
CA GLU A 67 -1.40 -2.08 17.90
C GLU A 67 -0.08 -2.42 17.20
N ILE A 68 0.08 -2.02 15.94
CA ILE A 68 1.31 -2.29 15.17
C ILE A 68 2.52 -1.60 15.83
N ARG A 69 2.35 -0.39 16.36
CA ARG A 69 3.43 0.35 17.03
C ARG A 69 3.81 -0.24 18.39
N ALA A 70 2.87 -0.87 19.09
CA ALA A 70 3.12 -1.52 20.37
C ALA A 70 3.93 -2.83 20.26
N LYS A 71 3.85 -3.52 19.12
CA LYS A 71 4.52 -4.81 18.87
C LYS A 71 6.04 -4.67 18.72
N SER A 72 6.78 -5.70 19.11
CA SER A 72 8.22 -5.79 18.88
C SER A 72 8.57 -5.96 17.39
N THR A 73 9.81 -5.69 16.99
CA THR A 73 10.24 -5.82 15.58
C THR A 73 10.22 -7.27 15.10
N GLU A 74 10.43 -8.23 15.99
CA GLU A 74 10.40 -9.67 15.72
C GLU A 74 8.96 -10.15 15.49
N GLU A 75 8.05 -9.82 16.41
CA GLU A 75 6.62 -10.10 16.27
C GLU A 75 6.04 -9.51 14.98
N LEU A 76 6.45 -8.28 14.61
CA LEU A 76 6.03 -7.68 13.35
C LEU A 76 6.49 -8.49 12.13
N ASN A 77 7.70 -9.05 12.15
CA ASN A 77 8.20 -9.86 11.05
C ASN A 77 7.44 -11.18 10.93
N GLU A 78 7.13 -11.81 12.06
CA GLU A 78 6.35 -13.05 12.11
C GLU A 78 4.92 -12.83 11.61
N GLU A 79 4.25 -11.78 12.09
CA GLU A 79 2.90 -11.43 11.67
C GLU A 79 2.84 -11.09 10.17
N ILE A 80 3.88 -10.45 9.62
CA ILE A 80 4.00 -10.23 8.17
C ILE A 80 4.03 -11.56 7.40
N VAL A 81 4.77 -12.57 7.89
CA VAL A 81 4.85 -13.88 7.23
C VAL A 81 3.51 -14.59 7.32
N ASP A 82 2.87 -14.56 8.48
CA ASP A 82 1.60 -15.25 8.70
C ASP A 82 0.46 -14.64 7.87
N LEU A 83 0.34 -13.30 7.84
CA LEU A 83 -0.66 -12.63 6.98
C LEU A 83 -0.41 -12.88 5.49
N LYS A 84 0.84 -13.07 5.06
CA LYS A 84 1.14 -13.45 3.67
C LYS A 84 0.70 -14.88 3.38
N GLY A 85 0.86 -15.79 4.35
CA GLY A 85 0.36 -17.17 4.26
C GLY A 85 -1.17 -17.22 4.18
N GLU A 86 -1.86 -16.47 5.03
CA GLU A 86 -3.32 -16.35 4.97
C GLU A 86 -3.78 -15.74 3.63
N LEU A 87 -3.07 -14.72 3.12
CA LEU A 87 -3.39 -14.10 1.83
C LEU A 87 -3.21 -15.10 0.68
N PHE A 88 -2.27 -16.03 0.79
CA PHE A 88 -2.09 -17.12 -0.16
C PHE A 88 -3.27 -18.10 -0.12
N MET A 89 -3.73 -18.48 1.08
CA MET A 89 -4.92 -19.33 1.23
C MET A 89 -6.18 -18.69 0.67
N LEU A 90 -6.40 -17.39 0.89
CA LEU A 90 -7.51 -16.67 0.25
C LEU A 90 -7.42 -16.69 -1.28
N ARG A 91 -6.22 -16.65 -1.87
CA ARG A 91 -6.06 -16.78 -3.32
C ARG A 91 -6.43 -18.18 -3.80
N LEU A 92 -6.04 -19.21 -3.06
CA LEU A 92 -6.40 -20.61 -3.37
C LEU A 92 -7.91 -20.83 -3.26
N GLN A 93 -8.53 -20.33 -2.19
CA GLN A 93 -9.98 -20.37 -2.00
C GLN A 93 -10.72 -19.66 -3.14
N ARG A 94 -10.22 -18.51 -3.58
CA ARG A 94 -10.74 -17.78 -4.73
C ARG A 94 -10.60 -18.56 -6.04
N SER A 95 -9.45 -19.21 -6.28
CA SER A 95 -9.28 -20.04 -7.49
C SER A 95 -10.16 -21.29 -7.47
N ALA A 96 -10.39 -21.87 -6.29
CA ALA A 96 -11.30 -23.01 -6.10
C ALA A 96 -12.78 -22.63 -6.28
N ARG A 97 -13.09 -21.33 -6.43
CA ARG A 97 -14.46 -20.78 -6.50
C ARG A 97 -15.31 -21.04 -5.24
N ASN A 98 -14.65 -21.23 -4.10
CA ASN A 98 -15.32 -21.29 -2.81
C ASN A 98 -15.83 -19.90 -2.42
N GLU A 99 -16.78 -19.84 -1.49
CA GLU A 99 -17.30 -18.58 -0.95
C GLU A 99 -16.25 -17.89 -0.08
N PHE A 100 -15.91 -16.63 -0.38
CA PHE A 100 -14.96 -15.84 0.42
C PHE A 100 -15.36 -14.35 0.47
N LYS A 101 -14.86 -13.64 1.47
CA LYS A 101 -15.08 -12.19 1.64
C LYS A 101 -14.05 -11.39 0.83
N SER A 102 -14.49 -10.68 -0.21
CA SER A 102 -13.60 -9.90 -1.09
C SER A 102 -12.89 -8.72 -0.40
N SER A 103 -13.50 -8.18 0.67
CA SER A 103 -12.93 -7.12 1.51
C SER A 103 -11.63 -7.54 2.19
N GLU A 104 -11.47 -8.82 2.53
CA GLU A 104 -10.31 -9.34 3.26
C GLU A 104 -9.03 -9.22 2.46
N PHE A 105 -9.08 -9.42 1.14
CA PHE A 105 -7.93 -9.15 0.26
C PHE A 105 -7.39 -7.73 0.41
N ARG A 106 -8.29 -6.73 0.47
CA ARG A 106 -7.90 -5.33 0.63
C ARG A 106 -7.42 -5.06 2.04
N ARG A 107 -8.09 -5.60 3.05
CA ARG A 107 -7.73 -5.43 4.47
C ARG A 107 -6.34 -5.99 4.76
N MET A 108 -6.08 -7.25 4.39
CA MET A 108 -4.81 -7.93 4.66
C MET A 108 -3.64 -7.27 3.93
N ARG A 109 -3.80 -6.91 2.64
CA ARG A 109 -2.76 -6.17 1.90
C ARG A 109 -2.44 -4.82 2.56
N LYS A 110 -3.46 -4.09 3.00
CA LYS A 110 -3.26 -2.82 3.71
C LYS A 110 -2.58 -3.02 5.06
N ARG A 111 -2.93 -4.07 5.81
CA ARG A 111 -2.31 -4.40 7.10
C ARG A 111 -0.82 -4.71 6.93
N ILE A 112 -0.45 -5.56 5.97
CA ILE A 112 0.95 -5.84 5.62
C ILE A 112 1.69 -4.56 5.26
N ALA A 113 1.08 -3.68 4.44
CA ALA A 113 1.70 -2.42 4.07
C ALA A 113 1.98 -1.53 5.29
N ARG A 114 1.04 -1.41 6.24
CA ARG A 114 1.22 -0.63 7.47
C ARG A 114 2.32 -1.18 8.38
N MET A 115 2.43 -2.51 8.51
CA MET A 115 3.52 -3.11 9.29
C MET A 115 4.88 -2.83 8.66
N LEU A 116 4.98 -2.91 7.32
CA LEU A 116 6.21 -2.58 6.60
C LEU A 116 6.58 -1.10 6.70
N THR A 117 5.60 -0.19 6.75
CA THR A 117 5.88 1.23 6.96
C THR A 117 6.41 1.49 8.36
N VAL A 118 5.80 0.93 9.41
CA VAL A 118 6.29 1.08 10.79
C VAL A 118 7.68 0.47 10.96
N LYS A 119 7.94 -0.71 10.36
CA LYS A 119 9.29 -1.28 10.33
C LYS A 119 10.30 -0.33 9.68
N ARG A 120 9.92 0.33 8.58
CA ARG A 120 10.81 1.28 7.90
C ARG A 120 11.00 2.59 8.68
N GLU A 121 9.98 3.06 9.40
CA GLU A 121 10.08 4.20 10.31
C GLU A 121 11.12 3.93 11.40
N ARG A 122 11.06 2.75 12.05
CA ARG A 122 12.05 2.32 13.05
C ARG A 122 13.48 2.27 12.48
N GLU A 123 13.65 1.70 11.28
CA GLU A 123 14.97 1.70 10.60
C GLU A 123 15.50 3.12 10.31
N LEU A 124 14.61 4.10 10.10
CA LEU A 124 15.00 5.49 9.86
C LEU A 124 15.40 6.18 11.17
N GLU A 125 14.70 5.90 12.27
CA GLU A 125 15.06 6.38 13.62
C GLU A 125 16.44 5.86 14.05
N GLU A 126 16.78 4.63 13.69
CA GLU A 126 18.11 4.04 13.88
C GLU A 126 19.20 4.64 12.96
N GLY A 127 18.82 5.51 12.01
CA GLY A 127 19.76 6.14 11.08
C GLY A 127 20.22 5.23 9.92
N ILE A 128 19.49 4.15 9.61
CA ILE A 128 19.88 3.21 8.57
C ILE A 128 19.66 3.80 7.17
N ASN A 129 20.78 3.97 6.45
CA ASN A 129 20.81 4.36 5.04
C ASN A 129 20.00 3.42 4.13
N LYS A 130 19.38 3.97 3.08
CA LYS A 130 18.55 3.23 2.11
C LYS A 130 19.25 2.02 1.47
N ARG A 131 20.56 2.12 1.23
CA ARG A 131 21.36 1.01 0.67
C ARG A 131 21.50 -0.14 1.67
N LEU A 132 21.75 0.17 2.95
CA LEU A 132 21.91 -0.82 4.00
C LEU A 132 20.57 -1.52 4.29
N SER A 133 19.48 -0.76 4.41
CA SER A 133 18.12 -1.30 4.55
C SER A 133 17.77 -2.30 3.45
N ARG A 134 18.07 -1.99 2.17
CA ARG A 134 17.86 -2.93 1.05
C ARG A 134 18.70 -4.21 1.18
N LYS A 135 19.94 -4.12 1.67
CA LYS A 135 20.79 -5.31 1.89
C LYS A 135 20.22 -6.18 3.01
N LEU A 136 19.79 -5.57 4.11
CA LEU A 136 19.15 -6.26 5.24
C LEU A 136 17.82 -6.91 4.81
N ASP A 137 16.96 -6.20 4.09
CA ASP A 137 15.68 -6.73 3.58
C ASP A 137 15.89 -7.91 2.62
N ARG A 138 16.90 -7.85 1.74
CA ARG A 138 17.28 -9.00 0.88
C ARG A 138 17.76 -10.21 1.69
N LYS A 139 18.62 -9.98 2.69
CA LYS A 139 19.13 -11.04 3.57
C LYS A 139 17.99 -11.69 4.33
N TRP A 140 17.08 -10.89 4.89
CA TRP A 140 15.89 -11.35 5.58
C TRP A 140 14.96 -12.14 4.65
N LYS A 141 14.64 -11.63 3.45
CA LYS A 141 13.81 -12.36 2.48
C LYS A 141 14.39 -13.71 2.09
N LYS A 142 15.73 -13.82 2.01
CA LYS A 142 16.42 -15.08 1.73
C LYS A 142 16.32 -16.07 2.90
N SER A 143 16.25 -15.59 4.15
CA SER A 143 16.15 -16.46 5.32
C SER A 143 14.71 -16.91 5.64
N ILE A 144 13.69 -16.38 4.96
CA ILE A 144 12.29 -16.78 5.22
C ILE A 144 12.07 -18.21 4.72
N VAL A 145 11.72 -19.10 5.65
CA VAL A 145 11.25 -20.45 5.36
C VAL A 145 9.72 -20.44 5.26
N PRO A 146 9.11 -20.93 4.16
CA PRO A 146 7.67 -21.06 4.05
C PRO A 146 7.11 -21.98 5.15
N ARG A 147 6.08 -21.51 5.85
CA ARG A 147 5.36 -22.27 6.88
C ARG A 147 3.85 -22.18 6.64
N PRO A 148 3.05 -23.20 7.01
CA PRO A 148 1.61 -23.12 6.89
C PRO A 148 1.06 -22.04 7.84
N PRO A 149 0.06 -21.25 7.39
CA PRO A 149 -0.50 -20.17 8.19
C PRO A 149 -1.19 -20.71 9.46
N PRO A 150 -1.17 -19.93 10.55
CA PRO A 150 -1.68 -20.37 11.85
C PRO A 150 -3.18 -20.71 11.83
N SER A 151 -3.97 -20.05 10.97
CA SER A 151 -5.39 -20.36 10.81
C SER A 151 -5.64 -21.80 10.36
N LEU A 152 -4.80 -22.34 9.46
CA LEU A 152 -4.92 -23.73 9.04
C LEU A 152 -4.48 -24.70 10.12
N LYS A 153 -3.39 -24.39 10.83
CA LYS A 153 -2.90 -25.22 11.93
C LYS A 153 -3.98 -25.41 13.00
N LYS A 154 -4.65 -24.31 13.37
CA LYS A 154 -5.74 -24.35 14.36
C LYS A 154 -6.89 -25.25 13.91
N LEU A 155 -7.30 -25.17 12.65
CA LEU A 155 -8.37 -26.04 12.13
C LEU A 155 -7.96 -27.53 12.19
N GLN A 156 -6.72 -27.85 11.80
CA GLN A 156 -6.21 -29.22 11.86
C GLN A 156 -6.12 -29.74 13.30
N GLU A 157 -5.70 -28.89 14.24
CA GLU A 157 -5.62 -29.23 15.67
C GLU A 157 -7.02 -29.47 16.27
N GLU A 158 -8.02 -28.67 15.89
CA GLU A 158 -9.41 -28.84 16.32
C GLU A 158 -10.05 -30.11 15.75
N GLU A 159 -9.82 -30.41 14.46
CA GLU A 159 -10.28 -31.64 13.81
C GLU A 159 -9.67 -32.88 14.48
N ALA A 160 -8.35 -32.91 14.69
CA ALA A 160 -7.67 -34.01 15.36
C ALA A 160 -8.16 -34.19 16.82
N ALA A 161 -8.46 -33.09 17.52
CA ALA A 161 -9.00 -33.15 18.87
C ALA A 161 -10.45 -33.66 18.91
N ALA A 162 -11.24 -33.42 17.86
CA ALA A 162 -12.59 -33.98 17.72
C ALA A 162 -12.55 -35.49 17.45
N GLU A 163 -11.68 -35.93 16.54
CA GLU A 163 -11.47 -37.36 16.23
C GLU A 163 -10.99 -38.14 17.45
N ALA A 164 -10.04 -37.57 18.23
CA ALA A 164 -9.56 -38.20 19.46
C ALA A 164 -10.67 -38.39 20.51
N LYS A 165 -11.60 -37.43 20.62
CA LYS A 165 -12.77 -37.52 21.52
C LYS A 165 -13.84 -38.48 21.03
N GLU A 166 -13.97 -38.66 19.71
CA GLU A 166 -14.91 -39.62 19.13
C GLU A 166 -14.38 -41.06 19.23
N SER A 167 -13.05 -41.23 19.28
CA SER A 167 -12.38 -42.52 19.44
C SER A 167 -12.22 -43.00 20.90
N ALA A 168 -12.58 -42.18 21.88
CA ALA A 168 -12.44 -42.44 23.31
C ALA A 168 -13.79 -42.68 23.99
#